data_AF-A0A2G9V439-F1
#
_entry.id   AF-A0A2G9V439-F1
#
_cell.length_a   1.000
_cell.length_b   1.000
_cell.length_c   1.000
_cell.angle_alpha   90.00
_cell.angle_beta   90.00
_cell.angle_gamma   90.00
#
_symmetry.space_group_name_H-M   'P 1'
#
loop_
_entity.id
_entity.type
_entity.pdbx_description
1 polymer ?
#
loop_
_entity_poly.entity_id
_entity_poly.type
_entity_poly.pdbx_seq_one_letter_code
_entity_poly.pdbx_strand_id
1 'polypeptide(L)'
;MASNQAVNKTKSVEECYARDHPRRVIDAPEFLEGRSQHYGCIYVMDSFDMDSLNSELTMIRWQPRLHALANGFSPSRTSTGEPVSFKVDGERFEGGSKTLKFATNAKYKITLSSKPPAEFHHMHLAGCDLQLHTDDPKSGEYSTEWNTTGIDVCKKGARNNIGLTLQGPGGILKRQLQSKFYEKDDSHADWGHKLECIQWICAVDGTGNISVVEELI
;
A
#
# COMPACT_ATOMS: atom_id res chain seq x y z
N MET A 1 -72.55 -1.90 -19.84
CA MET A 1 -72.49 -0.45 -19.59
C MET A 1 -71.14 0.04 -20.04
N ALA A 2 -71.12 0.84 -21.11
CA ALA A 2 -70.03 1.75 -21.44
C ALA A 2 -69.87 2.75 -20.27
N SER A 3 -68.77 3.45 -20.03
CA SER A 3 -68.03 4.24 -21.00
C SER A 3 -66.81 4.91 -20.34
N ASN A 4 -65.74 5.02 -21.14
CA ASN A 4 -64.86 6.19 -21.38
C ASN A 4 -64.09 6.81 -20.19
N GLN A 5 -62.75 6.78 -20.21
CA GLN A 5 -61.84 7.60 -21.04
C GLN A 5 -62.05 9.11 -20.90
N ALA A 6 -61.05 9.83 -20.41
CA ALA A 6 -60.16 10.65 -21.26
C ALA A 6 -59.13 11.38 -20.36
N VAL A 7 -57.83 11.12 -20.49
CA VAL A 7 -56.87 11.56 -21.53
C VAL A 7 -56.47 13.03 -21.38
N ASN A 8 -55.16 13.25 -21.29
CA ASN A 8 -54.33 14.17 -22.11
C ASN A 8 -53.17 14.66 -21.24
N LYS A 9 -51.93 14.85 -21.67
CA LYS A 9 -51.13 14.71 -22.91
C LYS A 9 -49.69 14.95 -22.36
N THR A 10 -48.59 14.47 -22.91
CA THR A 10 -48.11 14.81 -24.26
C THR A 10 -46.97 13.85 -24.64
N LYS A 11 -47.01 13.41 -25.91
CA LYS A 11 -45.93 12.82 -26.71
C LYS A 11 -44.76 13.85 -26.84
N SER A 12 -43.53 13.52 -27.26
CA SER A 12 -43.18 12.81 -28.51
C SER A 12 -41.63 12.57 -28.59
N VAL A 13 -41.10 11.40 -29.01
CA VAL A 13 -40.84 10.90 -30.41
C VAL A 13 -39.36 11.18 -30.82
N GLU A 14 -38.48 10.15 -30.82
CA GLU A 14 -37.92 9.38 -31.98
C GLU A 14 -36.43 9.77 -32.18
N GLU A 15 -35.47 8.99 -32.72
CA GLU A 15 -35.40 7.64 -33.30
C GLU A 15 -33.93 7.24 -33.59
N CYS A 16 -33.70 5.91 -33.64
CA CYS A 16 -32.87 5.12 -34.57
C CYS A 16 -31.37 5.41 -34.82
N TYR A 17 -30.52 4.38 -34.66
CA TYR A 17 -30.16 3.45 -35.77
C TYR A 17 -29.42 2.20 -35.23
N ALA A 18 -29.69 1.05 -35.84
CA ALA A 18 -29.19 -0.28 -35.49
C ALA A 18 -28.20 -0.86 -36.53
N ARG A 19 -27.56 -1.98 -36.16
CA ARG A 19 -26.74 -3.00 -36.92
C ARG A 19 -25.27 -3.01 -36.48
N ASP A 20 -24.53 -4.12 -36.35
CA ASP A 20 -24.67 -5.56 -36.62
C ASP A 20 -23.55 -6.25 -35.81
N HIS A 21 -23.75 -7.45 -35.23
CA HIS A 21 -22.77 -8.57 -35.12
C HIS A 21 -23.30 -9.70 -34.20
N PRO A 22 -23.07 -10.99 -34.53
CA PRO A 22 -23.77 -12.13 -33.92
C PRO A 22 -23.19 -12.53 -32.55
N ARG A 23 -24.07 -12.69 -31.55
CA ARG A 23 -23.72 -13.32 -30.26
C ARG A 23 -23.64 -14.84 -30.44
N ARG A 24 -22.46 -15.45 -30.23
CA ARG A 24 -22.37 -16.90 -30.00
C ARG A 24 -22.78 -17.19 -28.56
N VAL A 25 -23.87 -17.92 -28.40
CA VAL A 25 -24.23 -18.63 -27.16
C VAL A 25 -23.43 -19.91 -27.16
N ILE A 26 -22.62 -20.14 -26.13
CA ILE A 26 -22.02 -21.44 -25.86
C ILE A 26 -22.75 -21.98 -24.63
N ASP A 27 -23.53 -23.03 -24.82
CA ASP A 27 -24.23 -23.74 -23.75
C ASP A 27 -23.22 -24.43 -22.83
N ALA A 28 -23.34 -24.17 -21.52
CA ALA A 28 -22.68 -24.96 -20.49
C ALA A 28 -23.64 -26.09 -20.04
N PRO A 29 -23.18 -27.33 -19.87
CA PRO A 29 -24.04 -28.41 -19.39
C PRO A 29 -24.39 -28.21 -17.92
N GLU A 30 -25.68 -28.38 -17.61
CA GLU A 30 -26.20 -28.51 -16.25
C GLU A 30 -25.62 -29.75 -15.56
N PHE A 31 -25.05 -29.57 -14.37
CA PHE A 31 -25.06 -30.61 -13.35
C PHE A 31 -25.30 -30.04 -11.96
N LEU A 32 -26.14 -30.75 -11.23
CA LEU A 32 -26.89 -30.35 -10.05
C LEU A 32 -26.11 -30.45 -8.73
N GLU A 33 -26.57 -29.63 -7.79
CA GLU A 33 -26.53 -29.76 -6.32
C GLU A 33 -25.22 -29.51 -5.54
N GLY A 34 -25.24 -28.40 -4.77
CA GLY A 34 -24.69 -28.41 -3.41
C GLY A 34 -23.79 -27.24 -3.01
N ARG A 35 -24.39 -26.27 -2.32
CA ARG A 35 -23.79 -25.29 -1.38
C ARG A 35 -23.15 -24.01 -1.96
N SER A 36 -23.62 -22.91 -1.39
CA SER A 36 -23.22 -21.51 -1.58
C SER A 36 -21.72 -21.29 -1.76
N GLN A 37 -21.35 -20.76 -2.93
CA GLN A 37 -20.09 -20.05 -3.14
C GLN A 37 -20.38 -18.73 -3.85
N HIS A 38 -20.04 -17.62 -3.21
CA HIS A 38 -20.02 -16.31 -3.86
C HIS A 38 -18.82 -16.25 -4.80
N TYR A 39 -19.08 -16.47 -6.08
CA TYR A 39 -18.12 -16.20 -7.15
C TYR A 39 -18.34 -14.77 -7.63
N GLY A 40 -17.34 -13.91 -7.41
CA GLY A 40 -17.27 -12.59 -8.02
C GLY A 40 -17.13 -12.72 -9.54
N CYS A 41 -17.97 -11.99 -10.26
CA CYS A 41 -18.00 -12.00 -11.73
C CYS A 41 -16.75 -11.30 -12.29
N ILE A 42 -15.93 -12.02 -13.05
CA ILE A 42 -14.85 -11.43 -13.85
C ILE A 42 -15.45 -11.02 -15.19
N TYR A 43 -15.60 -9.71 -15.41
CA TYR A 43 -15.88 -9.18 -16.75
C TYR A 43 -14.54 -8.99 -17.49
N VAL A 44 -14.29 -9.83 -18.50
CA VAL A 44 -13.28 -9.56 -19.52
C VAL A 44 -13.97 -8.72 -20.60
N MET A 45 -13.56 -7.47 -20.79
CA MET A 45 -13.86 -6.72 -22.01
C MET A 45 -12.64 -6.81 -22.92
N ASP A 46 -12.82 -7.44 -24.07
CA ASP A 46 -11.83 -7.54 -25.14
C ASP A 46 -11.67 -6.21 -25.89
N SER A 47 -10.41 -5.94 -26.27
CA SER A 47 -9.92 -5.08 -27.35
C SER A 47 -10.44 -3.63 -27.44
N PHE A 48 -9.56 -2.67 -27.18
CA PHE A 48 -9.69 -1.30 -27.70
C PHE A 48 -8.69 -1.09 -28.84
N ASP A 49 -9.22 -0.59 -29.95
CA ASP A 49 -8.56 -0.30 -31.22
C ASP A 49 -7.53 0.83 -31.06
N MET A 50 -6.29 0.60 -31.48
CA MET A 50 -5.21 1.59 -31.53
C MET A 50 -5.12 2.12 -32.95
N ASP A 51 -5.89 3.15 -33.29
CA ASP A 51 -5.59 4.08 -34.39
C ASP A 51 -6.67 5.17 -34.46
N SER A 52 -6.44 6.28 -33.77
CA SER A 52 -6.96 7.63 -34.08
C SER A 52 -7.01 8.49 -32.82
N LEU A 53 -5.94 9.26 -32.58
CA LEU A 53 -5.97 10.70 -32.32
C LEU A 53 -4.62 11.12 -31.73
N ASN A 54 -3.84 11.76 -32.58
CA ASN A 54 -2.57 12.37 -32.26
C ASN A 54 -2.80 13.78 -31.67
N SER A 55 -1.86 14.22 -30.84
CA SER A 55 -1.67 15.57 -30.29
C SER A 55 -2.70 16.12 -29.28
N GLU A 56 -2.69 15.57 -28.06
CA GLU A 56 -2.68 16.37 -26.82
C GLU A 56 -2.10 15.51 -25.69
N LEU A 57 -0.98 15.97 -25.13
CA LEU A 57 -0.06 15.21 -24.30
C LEU A 57 -0.67 14.80 -22.94
N THR A 58 -0.81 13.48 -22.77
CA THR A 58 -0.63 12.72 -21.52
C THR A 58 -1.04 13.43 -20.21
N MET A 59 -2.34 13.51 -19.98
CA MET A 59 -2.87 13.46 -18.62
C MET A 59 -3.10 11.98 -18.30
N ILE A 60 -2.09 11.29 -17.76
CA ILE A 60 -2.28 9.97 -17.15
C ILE A 60 -3.14 10.20 -15.92
N ARG A 61 -4.45 10.13 -16.13
CA ARG A 61 -5.46 10.12 -15.09
C ARG A 61 -5.27 8.79 -14.35
N TRP A 62 -4.69 8.85 -13.16
CA TRP A 62 -4.64 7.74 -12.21
C TRP A 62 -6.07 7.18 -12.07
N GLN A 63 -6.34 6.01 -12.66
CA GLN A 63 -7.62 5.35 -12.45
C GLN A 63 -7.62 4.74 -11.04
N PRO A 64 -8.64 5.03 -10.21
CA PRO A 64 -8.77 4.44 -8.89
C PRO A 64 -9.37 3.04 -9.06
N ARG A 65 -8.54 2.07 -9.44
CA ARG A 65 -8.85 0.66 -9.18
C ARG A 65 -7.89 0.19 -8.12
N LEU A 66 -8.46 -0.41 -7.07
CA LEU A 66 -7.82 -1.04 -5.91
C LEU A 66 -6.48 -1.74 -6.25
N HIS A 67 -5.39 -0.99 -6.29
CA HIS A 67 -4.06 -1.57 -6.37
C HIS A 67 -3.50 -1.43 -4.97
N ALA A 68 -3.63 -2.52 -4.21
CA ALA A 68 -2.97 -2.69 -2.94
C ALA A 68 -1.47 -2.38 -3.11
N LEU A 69 -1.01 -1.24 -2.60
CA LEU A 69 0.41 -0.91 -2.60
C LEU A 69 1.05 -1.70 -1.46
N ALA A 70 1.86 -2.70 -1.80
CA ALA A 70 2.69 -3.41 -0.84
C ALA A 70 3.99 -2.62 -0.65
N ASN A 71 4.12 -1.94 0.47
CA ASN A 71 5.31 -1.19 0.83
C ASN A 71 6.12 -1.97 1.86
N GLY A 72 7.32 -2.42 1.48
CA GLY A 72 8.26 -3.10 2.36
C GLY A 72 9.18 -2.12 3.08
N PHE A 73 9.38 -2.31 4.38
CA PHE A 73 10.34 -1.58 5.21
C PHE A 73 11.31 -2.55 5.89
N SER A 74 12.59 -2.46 5.52
CA SER A 74 13.64 -3.38 5.94
C SER A 74 14.81 -2.61 6.57
N PRO A 75 14.87 -2.50 7.90
CA PRO A 75 16.00 -1.88 8.58
C PRO A 75 17.10 -2.90 8.93
N SER A 76 18.34 -2.60 8.56
CA SER A 76 19.53 -3.39 8.92
C SER A 76 20.65 -2.51 9.44
N ARG A 77 21.51 -3.05 10.31
CA ARG A 77 22.61 -2.29 10.90
C ARG A 77 23.72 -2.10 9.87
N THR A 78 24.15 -0.87 9.60
CA THR A 78 25.15 -0.58 8.55
C THR A 78 26.49 -1.27 8.80
N SER A 79 26.91 -1.41 10.06
CA SER A 79 28.22 -1.98 10.40
C SER A 79 28.32 -3.49 10.19
N THR A 80 27.20 -4.22 10.25
CA THR A 80 27.18 -5.69 10.15
C THR A 80 26.36 -6.19 8.96
N GLY A 81 25.46 -5.38 8.41
CA GLY A 81 24.47 -5.79 7.42
C GLY A 81 23.29 -6.58 8.00
N GLU A 82 23.32 -6.89 9.29
CA GLU A 82 22.32 -7.74 9.94
C GLU A 82 20.98 -7.03 10.10
N PRO A 83 19.85 -7.73 9.86
CA PRO A 83 18.53 -7.17 10.11
C PRO A 83 18.31 -6.81 11.58
N VAL A 84 17.50 -5.79 11.81
CA VAL A 84 17.10 -5.37 13.17
C VAL A 84 16.35 -6.50 13.87
N SER A 85 16.62 -6.69 15.14
CA SER A 85 15.87 -7.65 15.95
C SER A 85 14.55 -7.03 16.42
N PHE A 86 13.51 -7.86 16.50
CA PHE A 86 12.21 -7.47 17.06
C PHE A 86 11.68 -8.52 18.02
N LYS A 87 10.65 -8.14 18.77
CA LYS A 87 9.86 -9.04 19.60
C LYS A 87 8.38 -8.77 19.44
N VAL A 88 7.57 -9.81 19.55
CA VAL A 88 6.11 -9.69 19.61
C VAL A 88 5.72 -9.44 21.07
N ASP A 89 5.12 -8.28 21.34
CA ASP A 89 4.65 -7.88 22.67
C ASP A 89 3.12 -8.06 22.84
N GLY A 90 2.38 -8.33 21.77
CA GLY A 90 0.91 -8.36 21.79
C GLY A 90 0.33 -6.98 22.13
N GLU A 91 -0.87 -6.92 22.70
CA GLU A 91 -1.55 -5.65 23.02
C GLU A 91 -1.05 -4.99 24.33
N ARG A 92 0.13 -5.38 24.81
CA ARG A 92 0.65 -4.91 26.10
C ARG A 92 1.07 -3.44 26.10
N PHE A 93 1.45 -2.90 24.96
CA PHE A 93 1.98 -1.55 24.84
C PHE A 93 1.23 -0.79 23.73
N GLU A 94 1.07 0.51 23.96
CA GLU A 94 0.51 1.41 22.97
C GLU A 94 1.51 1.61 21.81
N GLY A 95 1.04 1.49 20.57
CA GLY A 95 1.86 1.69 19.38
C GLY A 95 2.16 0.45 18.56
N GLY A 96 1.73 -0.74 19.00
CA GLY A 96 1.67 -1.91 18.14
C GLY A 96 1.93 -3.23 18.87
N SER A 97 1.69 -4.34 18.16
CA SER A 97 1.87 -5.69 18.70
C SER A 97 3.33 -6.14 18.81
N LYS A 98 4.28 -5.30 18.38
CA LYS A 98 5.68 -5.66 18.20
C LYS A 98 6.59 -4.49 18.59
N THR A 99 7.76 -4.80 19.14
CA THR A 99 8.80 -3.80 19.43
C THR A 99 10.04 -4.07 18.56
N LEU A 100 10.41 -3.08 17.75
CA LEU A 100 11.70 -3.04 17.07
C LEU A 100 12.82 -2.64 18.04
N LYS A 101 14.00 -3.24 17.91
CA LYS A 101 15.10 -3.02 18.83
C LYS A 101 16.25 -2.34 18.12
N PHE A 102 16.62 -1.16 18.60
CA PHE A 102 17.71 -0.38 18.03
C PHE A 102 18.77 -0.12 19.10
N ALA A 103 20.02 0.00 18.66
CA ALA A 103 21.11 0.52 19.45
C ALA A 103 21.19 2.03 19.24
N THR A 104 21.48 2.76 20.31
CA THR A 104 21.82 4.19 20.24
C THR A 104 23.22 4.39 19.66
N ASN A 105 23.48 5.57 19.08
CA ASN A 105 24.76 5.90 18.46
C ASN A 105 25.21 4.87 17.41
N ALA A 106 24.26 4.40 16.62
CA ALA A 106 24.44 3.41 15.56
C ALA A 106 23.80 3.89 14.25
N LYS A 107 24.31 3.35 13.13
CA LYS A 107 23.81 3.64 11.79
C LYS A 107 23.06 2.42 11.26
N TYR A 108 21.93 2.69 10.63
CA TYR A 108 21.06 1.70 10.03
C TYR A 108 20.85 2.03 8.55
N LYS A 109 21.00 1.03 7.69
CA LYS A 109 20.51 1.09 6.33
C LYS A 109 19.03 0.75 6.36
N ILE A 110 18.21 1.65 5.82
CA ILE A 110 16.80 1.39 5.58
C ILE A 110 16.64 1.09 4.11
N THR A 111 16.00 -0.03 3.79
CA THR A 111 15.57 -0.35 2.44
C THR A 111 14.05 -0.30 2.38
N LEU A 112 13.54 0.36 1.35
CA LEU A 112 12.13 0.45 1.02
C LEU A 112 11.89 -0.24 -0.32
N SER A 113 10.76 -0.92 -0.44
CA SER A 113 10.28 -1.44 -1.73
C SER A 113 8.81 -1.16 -1.88
N SER A 114 8.35 -0.91 -3.11
CA SER A 114 6.93 -0.73 -3.41
C SER A 114 6.51 -1.62 -4.58
N LYS A 115 5.38 -2.30 -4.42
CA LYS A 115 4.78 -3.15 -5.45
C LYS A 115 3.27 -2.82 -5.58
N PRO A 116 2.79 -2.35 -6.74
CA PRO A 116 3.56 -1.94 -7.92
C PRO A 116 4.54 -0.79 -7.60
N PRO A 117 5.59 -0.56 -8.44
CA PRO A 117 6.55 0.50 -8.21
C PRO A 117 5.87 1.86 -8.01
N ALA A 118 6.17 2.50 -6.89
CA ALA A 118 5.70 3.82 -6.52
C ALA A 118 6.89 4.75 -6.26
N GLU A 119 6.73 6.01 -6.63
CA GLU A 119 7.77 7.00 -6.46
C GLU A 119 7.71 7.64 -5.07
N PHE A 120 8.82 7.61 -4.34
CA PHE A 120 8.99 8.31 -3.07
C PHE A 120 10.09 9.36 -3.17
N HIS A 121 9.81 10.56 -2.68
CA HIS A 121 10.75 11.70 -2.69
C HIS A 121 11.36 11.95 -1.32
N HIS A 122 10.57 11.78 -0.26
CA HIS A 122 10.98 12.12 1.10
C HIS A 122 10.63 11.01 2.07
N MET A 123 11.54 10.76 3.01
CA MET A 123 11.31 9.91 4.17
C MET A 123 11.61 10.71 5.43
N HIS A 124 10.69 10.69 6.38
CA HIS A 124 10.89 11.24 7.72
C HIS A 124 10.81 10.11 8.74
N LEU A 125 11.88 9.87 9.50
CA LEU A 125 11.97 8.79 10.46
C LEU A 125 12.48 9.30 11.80
N ALA A 126 11.70 9.09 12.86
CA ALA A 126 12.06 9.42 14.24
C ALA A 126 12.49 10.89 14.46
N GLY A 127 11.91 11.84 13.71
CA GLY A 127 12.29 13.25 13.79
C GLY A 127 13.38 13.67 12.80
N CYS A 128 13.93 12.75 11.99
CA CYS A 128 14.97 13.02 11.00
C CYS A 128 14.40 13.00 9.58
N ASP A 129 14.70 14.02 8.79
CA ASP A 129 14.50 14.02 7.35
C ASP A 129 15.63 13.24 6.67
N LEU A 130 15.27 12.20 5.93
CA LEU A 130 16.18 11.28 5.27
C LEU A 130 16.00 11.38 3.75
N GLN A 131 17.12 11.53 3.06
CA GLN A 131 17.14 11.49 1.60
C GLN A 131 17.09 10.03 1.13
N LEU A 132 16.14 9.73 0.25
CA LEU A 132 16.04 8.43 -0.40
C LEU A 132 16.96 8.37 -1.61
N HIS A 133 17.67 7.25 -1.74
CA HIS A 133 18.54 6.94 -2.87
C HIS A 133 18.00 5.72 -3.61
N THR A 134 18.06 5.73 -4.94
CA THR A 134 17.63 4.62 -5.79
C THR A 134 18.56 4.51 -7.00
N ASP A 135 18.85 3.28 -7.42
CA ASP A 135 19.62 3.01 -8.64
C ASP A 135 18.71 3.07 -9.89
N ASP A 136 17.41 2.81 -9.71
CA ASP A 136 16.39 2.92 -10.75
C ASP A 136 15.07 3.45 -10.17
N PRO A 137 14.67 4.70 -10.48
CA PRO A 137 13.41 5.28 -10.01
C PRO A 137 12.16 4.48 -10.38
N LYS A 138 12.23 3.62 -11.41
CA LYS A 138 11.10 2.78 -11.85
C LYS A 138 11.02 1.43 -11.13
N SER A 139 12.05 1.05 -10.37
CA SER A 139 12.07 -0.20 -9.61
C SER A 139 11.10 -0.19 -8.42
N GLY A 140 10.84 1.00 -7.86
CA GLY A 140 10.14 1.14 -6.58
C GLY A 140 11.01 0.76 -5.38
N GLU A 141 12.32 0.57 -5.57
CA GLU A 141 13.28 0.27 -4.52
C GLU A 141 14.09 1.51 -4.13
N TYR A 142 14.17 1.78 -2.84
CA TYR A 142 14.89 2.92 -2.29
C TYR A 142 15.72 2.49 -1.09
N SER A 143 16.79 3.22 -0.82
CA SER A 143 17.56 3.06 0.41
C SER A 143 18.00 4.39 0.99
N THR A 144 18.21 4.41 2.30
CA THR A 144 18.77 5.56 3.01
C THR A 144 19.53 5.10 4.25
N GLU A 145 20.36 5.98 4.82
CA GLU A 145 21.03 5.74 6.09
C GLU A 145 20.39 6.58 7.20
N TRP A 146 20.00 5.92 8.28
CA TRP A 146 19.49 6.57 9.48
C TRP A 146 20.48 6.43 10.64
N ASN A 147 20.81 7.55 11.29
CA ASN A 147 21.70 7.59 12.43
C ASN A 147 20.91 7.83 13.73
N THR A 148 21.11 6.97 14.73
CA THR A 148 20.46 7.05 16.05
C THR A 148 21.27 7.86 17.07
N THR A 149 22.34 8.56 16.65
CA THR A 149 23.06 9.51 17.50
C THR A 149 22.11 10.60 18.01
N GLY A 150 22.14 10.84 19.32
CA GLY A 150 21.26 11.81 19.99
C GLY A 150 19.89 11.26 20.39
N ILE A 151 19.57 10.00 20.07
CA ILE A 151 18.38 9.33 20.60
C ILE A 151 18.73 8.70 21.96
N ASP A 152 17.92 9.02 22.97
CA ASP A 152 18.09 8.48 24.32
C ASP A 152 17.70 7.01 24.44
N VAL A 153 18.40 6.31 25.33
CA VAL A 153 18.08 4.93 25.73
C VAL A 153 16.71 4.88 26.41
N CYS A 154 15.89 3.91 26.01
CA CYS A 154 14.59 3.71 26.65
C CYS A 154 14.75 3.16 28.08
N LYS A 155 14.05 3.79 29.04
CA LYS A 155 13.98 3.28 30.42
C LYS A 155 13.41 1.85 30.48
N LYS A 156 13.71 1.12 31.55
CA LYS A 156 13.15 -0.22 31.80
C LYS A 156 11.62 -0.16 31.77
N GLY A 157 11.01 -1.10 31.04
CA GLY A 157 9.55 -1.14 30.84
C GLY A 157 9.02 -0.20 29.77
N ALA A 158 9.71 0.88 29.43
CA ALA A 158 9.25 1.87 28.45
C ALA A 158 9.53 1.47 27.00
N ARG A 159 8.73 2.01 26.08
CA ARG A 159 8.88 1.96 24.63
C ARG A 159 8.71 3.36 24.06
N ASN A 160 9.39 3.62 22.96
CA ASN A 160 9.19 4.83 22.17
C ASN A 160 8.40 4.45 20.94
N ASN A 161 7.48 5.31 20.51
CA ASN A 161 6.79 5.14 19.25
C ASN A 161 7.40 6.12 18.25
N ILE A 162 8.20 5.63 17.30
CA ILE A 162 8.87 6.49 16.33
C ILE A 162 7.97 6.66 15.10
N GLY A 163 7.80 7.91 14.67
CA GLY A 163 7.06 8.22 13.46
C GLY A 163 7.87 7.89 12.22
N LEU A 164 7.23 7.24 11.26
CA LEU A 164 7.70 7.04 9.89
C LEU A 164 6.71 7.75 8.96
N THR A 165 7.22 8.60 8.07
CA THR A 165 6.45 9.21 6.99
C THR A 165 7.16 8.98 5.66
N LEU A 166 6.46 8.42 4.68
CA LEU A 166 6.91 8.35 3.29
C LEU A 166 6.02 9.27 2.46
N GLN A 167 6.64 10.10 1.62
CA GLN A 167 5.93 11.06 0.79
C GLN A 167 6.43 10.99 -0.65
N GLY A 168 5.49 11.03 -1.59
CA GLY A 168 5.74 11.15 -3.03
C GLY A 168 4.50 11.62 -3.78
N PRO A 169 4.49 11.56 -5.12
CA PRO A 169 3.36 11.99 -5.94
C PRO A 169 2.07 11.23 -5.65
N GLY A 170 2.17 9.97 -5.20
CA GLY A 170 1.04 9.12 -4.86
C GLY A 170 0.38 9.42 -3.51
N GLY A 171 0.93 10.35 -2.72
CA GLY A 171 0.40 10.73 -1.40
C GLY A 171 1.41 10.54 -0.27
N ILE A 172 0.88 10.49 0.96
CA ILE A 172 1.67 10.38 2.19
C ILE A 172 1.25 9.14 2.96
N LEU A 173 2.20 8.25 3.23
CA LEU A 173 2.03 7.10 4.13
C LEU A 173 2.65 7.43 5.49
N LYS A 174 1.86 7.37 6.56
CA LYS A 174 2.32 7.58 7.94
C LYS A 174 2.18 6.32 8.77
N ARG A 175 3.24 5.94 9.49
CA ARG A 175 3.27 4.83 10.43
C ARG A 175 3.91 5.25 11.75
N GLN A 176 3.57 4.51 12.77
CA GLN A 176 4.15 4.61 14.10
C GLN A 176 4.76 3.25 14.41
N LEU A 177 6.05 3.23 14.67
CA LEU A 177 6.81 2.01 14.93
C LEU A 177 7.18 1.96 16.42
N GLN A 178 6.53 1.06 17.15
CA GLN A 178 6.93 0.80 18.52
C GLN A 178 8.35 0.25 18.56
N SER A 179 9.20 0.94 19.30
CA SER A 179 10.64 0.79 19.29
C SER A 179 11.21 0.81 20.71
N LYS A 180 12.35 0.16 20.88
CA LYS A 180 13.15 0.25 22.10
C LYS A 180 14.60 0.50 21.74
N PHE A 181 15.14 1.59 22.27
CA PHE A 181 16.54 1.95 22.13
C PHE A 181 17.33 1.43 23.32
N TYR A 182 18.40 0.72 23.01
CA TYR A 182 19.36 0.16 23.95
C TYR A 182 20.70 0.90 23.84
N GLU A 183 21.56 0.73 24.84
CA GLU A 183 22.94 1.20 24.73
C GLU A 183 23.65 0.54 23.55
N LYS A 184 24.64 1.21 22.98
CA LYS A 184 25.32 0.83 21.73
C LYS A 184 25.75 -0.65 21.70
N ASP A 185 26.29 -1.12 22.83
CA ASP A 185 26.91 -2.44 22.99
C ASP A 185 26.04 -3.39 23.83
N ASP A 186 24.78 -3.04 24.10
CA ASP A 186 23.85 -3.91 24.82
C ASP A 186 23.32 -5.01 23.89
N SER A 187 23.63 -6.26 24.24
CA SER A 187 23.24 -7.45 23.48
C SER A 187 21.73 -7.63 23.34
N HIS A 188 20.92 -6.99 24.18
CA HIS A 188 19.46 -7.01 24.02
C HIS A 188 18.99 -6.35 22.73
N ALA A 189 19.77 -5.43 22.15
CA ALA A 189 19.48 -4.83 20.86
C ALA A 189 19.45 -5.89 19.74
N ASP A 190 20.29 -6.91 19.86
CA ASP A 190 20.46 -7.93 18.81
C ASP A 190 19.74 -9.25 19.13
N TRP A 191 19.24 -9.44 20.36
CA TRP A 191 18.47 -10.63 20.74
C TRP A 191 17.04 -10.60 20.19
N GLY A 192 16.55 -11.70 19.63
CA GLY A 192 15.14 -11.90 19.24
C GLY A 192 14.99 -12.45 17.83
N HIS A 193 13.80 -12.25 17.25
CA HIS A 193 13.57 -12.55 15.84
C HIS A 193 14.19 -11.48 14.96
N LYS A 194 14.74 -11.87 13.81
CA LYS A 194 15.28 -10.94 12.82
C LYS A 194 14.15 -10.41 11.94
N LEU A 195 14.11 -9.10 11.76
CA LEU A 195 13.11 -8.43 10.94
C LEU A 195 13.63 -8.31 9.50
N GLU A 196 13.20 -9.21 8.63
CA GLU A 196 13.53 -9.12 7.21
C GLU A 196 12.82 -7.94 6.55
N CYS A 197 11.51 -7.81 6.77
CA CYS A 197 10.69 -6.77 6.16
C CYS A 197 9.39 -6.59 6.96
N ILE A 198 8.92 -5.35 7.09
CA ILE A 198 7.51 -5.06 7.39
C ILE A 198 6.84 -4.71 6.08
N GLN A 199 5.87 -5.51 5.65
CA GLN A 199 5.09 -5.25 4.45
C GLN A 199 3.74 -4.62 4.83
N TRP A 200 3.52 -3.39 4.39
CA TRP A 200 2.23 -2.72 4.52
C TRP A 200 1.45 -2.84 3.22
N ILE A 201 0.29 -3.48 3.29
CA ILE A 201 -0.71 -3.43 2.23
C ILE A 201 -1.52 -2.16 2.43
N CYS A 202 -1.51 -1.29 1.43
CA CYS A 202 -2.13 0.03 1.53
C CYS A 202 -3.31 0.18 0.56
N ALA A 203 -4.34 0.91 1.00
CA ALA A 203 -5.44 1.37 0.17
C ALA A 203 -5.38 2.90 0.05
N VAL A 204 -5.66 3.40 -1.15
CA VAL A 204 -5.75 4.83 -1.45
C VAL A 204 -7.22 5.22 -1.52
N ASP A 205 -7.62 6.23 -0.77
CA ASP A 205 -8.98 6.75 -0.81
C ASP A 205 -9.22 7.68 -2.03
N GLY A 206 -10.48 8.07 -2.26
CA GLY A 206 -10.85 8.96 -3.36
C GLY A 206 -10.28 10.39 -3.26
N THR A 207 -9.62 10.72 -2.15
CA THR A 207 -8.96 12.02 -1.90
C THR A 207 -7.43 11.92 -1.94
N GLY A 208 -6.87 10.74 -2.23
CA GLY A 208 -5.44 10.51 -2.34
C GLY A 208 -4.72 10.22 -1.01
N ASN A 209 -5.45 9.97 0.09
CA ASN A 209 -4.81 9.54 1.33
C ASN A 209 -4.48 8.04 1.25
N ILE A 210 -3.28 7.70 1.73
CA ILE A 210 -2.82 6.32 1.81
C ILE A 210 -3.06 5.80 3.22
N SER A 211 -3.85 4.73 3.35
CA SER A 211 -4.11 4.03 4.60
C SER A 211 -3.56 2.60 4.54
N VAL A 212 -3.05 2.09 5.65
CA VAL A 212 -2.63 0.68 5.74
C VAL A 212 -3.83 -0.16 6.12
N VAL A 213 -4.15 -1.15 5.28
CA VAL A 213 -5.22 -2.13 5.51
C VAL A 213 -4.70 -3.38 6.19
N GLU A 214 -3.45 -3.75 5.95
CA GLU A 214 -2.83 -4.95 6.50
C GLU A 214 -1.31 -4.75 6.69
N GLU A 215 -0.76 -5.38 7.73
CA GLU A 215 0.67 -5.36 8.06
C GLU A 215 1.18 -6.80 8.24
N LEU A 216 2.18 -7.19 7.45
CA LEU A 216 2.78 -8.51 7.41
C LEU A 216 4.28 -8.43 7.77
N ILE A 217 4.81 -9.46 8.42
CA ILE A 217 6.24 -9.64 8.76
C ILE A 217 6.62 -11.09 8.48
#